data_AF-A0A960UXJ9-F1
#
_entry.id   AF-A0A960UXJ9-F1
#
_cell.length_a   1.000
_cell.length_b   1.000
_cell.length_c   1.000
_cell.angle_alpha   90.00
_cell.angle_beta   90.00
_cell.angle_gamma   90.00
#
_symmetry.space_group_name_H-M   'P 1'
#
loop_
_entity.id
_entity.type
_entity.pdbx_description
1 polymer ?
#
loop_
_entity_poly.entity_id
_entity_poly.type
_entity_poly.pdbx_seq_one_letter_code
_entity_poly.pdbx_strand_id
1 'polypeptide(L)'
;MIHPLSDIGAIATFFKDLSLHCSERGMQAAHEIIRTRISDRHLQEGLSLAADGNHPAIVGRYLSETLPQNWEPDLAQRVARAVSCWQTGQPLDEIMLCFHAPVSE
;
A
#
# COMPACT_ATOMS: atom_id res chain seq x y z
N MET A 1 9.67 -6.66 20.00
CA MET A 1 9.85 -6.87 18.54
C MET A 1 9.04 -5.80 17.84
N ILE A 2 9.71 -4.92 17.09
CA ILE A 2 9.06 -3.82 16.35
C ILE A 2 8.44 -4.44 15.10
N HIS A 3 7.12 -4.34 14.95
CA HIS A 3 6.44 -4.80 13.74
C HIS A 3 6.88 -3.92 12.56
N PRO A 4 7.48 -4.46 11.50
CA PRO A 4 8.10 -3.67 10.43
C PRO A 4 7.10 -2.94 9.51
N LEU A 5 5.79 -3.02 9.78
CA LEU A 5 4.73 -2.37 8.98
C LEU A 5 3.86 -1.40 9.80
N SER A 6 4.29 -1.05 11.01
CA SER A 6 3.69 0.06 11.78
C SER A 6 4.33 1.41 11.46
N ASP A 7 5.43 1.40 10.71
CA ASP A 7 6.20 2.59 10.37
C ASP A 7 5.89 3.02 8.93
N ILE A 8 5.50 4.29 8.80
CA ILE A 8 5.17 4.91 7.51
C ILE A 8 6.34 4.84 6.52
N GLY A 9 7.58 4.92 7.01
CA GLY A 9 8.79 4.81 6.18
C GLY A 9 8.95 3.42 5.54
N ALA A 10 8.65 2.37 6.30
CA ALA A 10 8.71 0.99 5.81
C ALA A 10 7.62 0.71 4.76
N ILE A 11 6.40 1.21 4.98
CA ILE A 11 5.30 1.09 4.02
C ILE A 11 5.62 1.88 2.73
N ALA A 12 6.13 3.10 2.85
CA ALA A 12 6.52 3.91 1.69
C ALA A 12 7.62 3.22 0.86
N THR A 13 8.62 2.64 1.53
CA THR A 13 9.68 1.86 0.87
C THR A 13 9.11 0.64 0.15
N PHE A 14 8.16 -0.06 0.77
CA PHE A 14 7.47 -1.17 0.11
C PHE A 14 6.74 -0.73 -1.17
N PHE A 15 5.98 0.37 -1.15
CA PHE A 15 5.28 0.86 -2.35
C PHE A 15 6.22 1.29 -3.46
N LYS A 16 7.36 1.88 -3.09
CA LYS A 16 8.43 2.18 -4.04
C LYS A 16 8.93 0.92 -4.73
N ASP A 17 9.29 -0.09 -3.95
CA ASP A 17 9.85 -1.35 -4.47
C ASP A 17 8.79 -2.13 -5.27
N LEU A 18 7.53 -2.14 -4.83
CA LEU A 18 6.40 -2.72 -5.56
C LEU A 18 6.22 -2.06 -6.93
N SER A 19 6.22 -0.72 -6.97
CA SER A 19 6.02 0.03 -8.22
C SER A 19 7.16 -0.21 -9.22
N LEU A 20 8.41 -0.22 -8.75
CA LEU A 20 9.57 -0.55 -9.57
C LEU A 20 9.54 -2.00 -10.06
N HIS A 21 9.18 -2.94 -9.19
CA HIS A 21 9.08 -4.34 -9.57
C HIS A 21 8.00 -4.58 -10.63
N CYS A 22 6.85 -3.93 -10.49
CA CYS A 22 5.76 -4.03 -11.45
C CYS A 22 6.05 -3.31 -12.77
N SER A 23 6.86 -2.24 -12.77
CA SER A 23 7.25 -1.58 -14.03
C SER A 23 8.20 -2.45 -14.86
N GLU A 24 9.08 -3.22 -14.21
CA GLU A 24 10.03 -4.12 -14.88
C GLU A 24 9.39 -5.44 -15.33
N ARG A 25 8.45 -5.98 -14.54
CA ARG A 25 7.93 -7.37 -14.72
C ARG A 25 6.43 -7.47 -14.97
N GLY A 26 5.71 -6.36 -14.93
CA GLY A 26 4.25 -6.31 -15.02
C GLY A 26 3.55 -6.56 -13.69
N MET A 27 2.25 -6.23 -13.63
CA MET A 27 1.45 -6.34 -12.40
C MET A 27 1.33 -7.76 -11.84
N GLN A 28 1.48 -8.79 -12.66
CA GLN A 28 1.44 -10.19 -12.20
C GLN A 28 2.59 -10.52 -11.23
N ALA A 29 3.69 -9.75 -11.28
CA ALA A 29 4.80 -9.87 -10.35
C ALA A 29 4.51 -9.23 -8.96
N ALA A 30 3.42 -8.47 -8.81
CA ALA A 30 3.03 -7.86 -7.54
C ALA A 30 2.81 -8.92 -6.44
N HIS A 31 2.20 -10.05 -6.80
CA HIS A 31 1.92 -11.13 -5.84
C HIS A 31 3.18 -11.72 -5.20
N GLU A 32 4.30 -11.75 -5.93
CA GLU A 32 5.59 -12.22 -5.42
C GLU A 32 6.10 -11.32 -4.29
N ILE A 33 6.13 -10.00 -4.52
CA ILE A 33 6.65 -9.04 -3.55
C ILE A 33 5.69 -8.85 -2.36
N ILE A 34 4.38 -8.86 -2.60
CA ILE A 34 3.35 -8.78 -1.55
C ILE A 34 3.52 -9.95 -0.58
N ARG A 35 3.56 -11.19 -1.08
CA ARG A 35 3.66 -12.40 -0.25
C ARG A 35 4.97 -12.50 0.53
N THR A 36 6.07 -12.00 -0.04
CA THR A 36 7.40 -12.13 0.57
C THR A 36 7.71 -11.04 1.59
N ARG A 37 7.12 -9.85 1.46
CA ARG A 37 7.48 -8.67 2.28
C ARG A 37 6.40 -8.22 3.23
N ILE A 38 5.15 -8.60 3.01
CA ILE A 38 4.03 -8.23 3.88
C ILE A 38 3.67 -9.39 4.79
N SER A 39 3.85 -9.19 6.10
CA SER A 39 3.46 -10.15 7.13
C SER A 39 2.08 -9.89 7.72
N ASP A 40 1.57 -8.66 7.59
CA ASP A 40 0.22 -8.33 8.06
C ASP A 40 -0.81 -8.93 7.11
N ARG A 41 -1.65 -9.82 7.65
CA ARG A 41 -2.62 -10.57 6.85
C ARG A 41 -3.60 -9.66 6.12
N HIS A 42 -4.07 -8.59 6.76
CA HIS A 42 -5.07 -7.71 6.18
C HIS A 42 -4.45 -6.80 5.11
N LEU A 43 -3.27 -6.26 5.39
CA LEU A 43 -2.54 -5.50 4.36
C LEU A 43 -2.20 -6.38 3.15
N GLN A 44 -1.75 -7.61 3.39
CA GLN A 44 -1.42 -8.57 2.33
C GLN A 44 -2.65 -8.87 1.47
N GLU A 45 -3.78 -9.20 2.10
CA GLU A 45 -5.04 -9.48 1.40
C GLU A 45 -5.50 -8.26 0.57
N GLY A 46 -5.49 -7.06 1.15
CA GLY A 46 -5.89 -5.84 0.44
C GLY A 46 -5.02 -5.54 -0.77
N LEU A 47 -3.70 -5.74 -0.66
CA LEU A 47 -2.76 -5.57 -1.78
C LEU A 47 -2.95 -6.64 -2.86
N SER A 48 -3.21 -7.88 -2.47
CA SER A 48 -3.52 -8.97 -3.41
C SER A 48 -4.82 -8.70 -4.17
N LEU A 49 -5.88 -8.28 -3.48
CA LEU A 49 -7.13 -7.85 -4.11
C LEU A 49 -6.89 -6.74 -5.13
N ALA A 50 -6.01 -5.78 -4.79
CA ALA A 50 -5.64 -4.71 -5.70
C ALA A 50 -4.91 -5.22 -6.95
N ALA A 51 -3.94 -6.13 -6.77
CA ALA A 51 -3.20 -6.78 -7.86
C ALA A 51 -4.11 -7.62 -8.78
N ASP A 52 -5.16 -8.22 -8.23
CA ASP A 52 -6.16 -8.99 -8.97
C ASP A 52 -7.14 -8.11 -9.77
N GLY A 53 -7.01 -6.77 -9.69
CA GLY A 53 -7.83 -5.83 -10.44
C GLY A 53 -9.18 -5.49 -9.78
N ASN A 54 -9.33 -5.72 -8.47
CA ASN A 54 -10.53 -5.28 -7.76
C ASN A 54 -10.63 -3.75 -7.75
N HIS A 55 -11.86 -3.24 -7.74
CA HIS A 55 -12.10 -1.80 -7.81
C HIS A 55 -11.44 -1.05 -6.62
N PRO A 56 -10.70 0.06 -6.85
CA PRO A 56 -9.97 0.76 -5.79
C PRO A 56 -10.81 1.16 -4.57
N ALA A 57 -12.07 1.57 -4.81
CA ALA A 57 -12.99 1.90 -3.71
C ALA A 57 -13.30 0.71 -2.78
N ILE A 58 -13.39 -0.52 -3.32
CA ILE A 58 -13.64 -1.73 -2.54
C ILE A 58 -12.40 -2.06 -1.71
N VAL A 59 -11.22 -2.01 -2.33
CA VAL A 59 -9.95 -2.29 -1.65
C VAL A 59 -9.66 -1.25 -0.56
N GLY A 60 -9.83 0.04 -0.87
CA GLY A 60 -9.61 1.12 0.10
C GLY A 60 -10.54 1.02 1.31
N ARG A 61 -11.81 0.66 1.09
CA ARG A 61 -12.76 0.39 2.17
C ARG A 61 -12.31 -0.80 3.03
N TYR A 62 -11.95 -1.92 2.40
CA TYR A 62 -11.45 -3.10 3.12
C TYR A 62 -10.26 -2.76 4.01
N LEU A 63 -9.25 -2.07 3.47
CA LEU A 63 -8.07 -1.67 4.23
C LEU A 63 -8.42 -0.73 5.39
N SER A 64 -9.31 0.24 5.18
CA SER A 64 -9.72 1.17 6.23
C SER A 64 -10.50 0.50 7.37
N GLU A 65 -11.26 -0.57 7.07
CA GLU A 65 -12.06 -1.30 8.06
C GLU A 65 -11.27 -2.40 8.78
N THR A 66 -10.21 -2.94 8.17
CA THR A 66 -9.50 -4.13 8.67
C THR A 66 -8.11 -3.86 9.22
N LEU A 67 -7.47 -2.75 8.83
CA LEU A 67 -6.13 -2.44 9.32
C LEU A 67 -6.15 -2.14 10.83
N PRO A 68 -5.08 -2.50 11.56
CA PRO A 68 -5.06 -2.41 13.02
C PRO A 68 -5.26 -0.99 13.55
N GLN A 69 -6.13 -0.83 14.55
CA GLN A 69 -6.41 0.47 15.19
C GLN A 69 -5.21 1.08 15.94
N ASN A 70 -4.13 0.30 16.15
CA ASN A 70 -2.89 0.79 16.77
C ASN A 70 -1.91 1.41 15.77
N TRP A 71 -2.27 1.49 14.48
CA TRP A 71 -1.53 2.28 13.50
C TRP A 71 -1.76 3.78 13.73
N GLU A 72 -0.92 4.63 13.14
CA GLU A 72 -1.17 6.07 13.17
C GLU A 72 -2.57 6.37 12.61
N PRO A 73 -3.31 7.35 13.17
CA PRO A 73 -4.74 7.56 12.89
C PRO A 73 -5.10 7.71 11.41
N ASP A 74 -4.15 8.15 10.59
CA ASP A 74 -4.32 8.39 9.16
C ASP A 74 -3.52 7.42 8.27
N LEU A 75 -2.73 6.51 8.85
CA LEU A 75 -1.88 5.59 8.07
C LEU A 75 -2.71 4.65 7.19
N ALA A 76 -3.82 4.12 7.72
CA ALA A 76 -4.74 3.30 6.93
C ALA A 76 -5.31 4.06 5.72
N GLN A 77 -5.63 5.35 5.89
CA GLN A 77 -6.12 6.20 4.82
C GLN A 77 -5.03 6.49 3.78
N ARG A 78 -3.80 6.78 4.23
CA ARG A 78 -2.63 6.98 3.37
C ARG A 78 -2.32 5.72 2.54
N VAL A 79 -2.36 4.55 3.16
CA VAL A 79 -2.19 3.26 2.48
C VAL A 79 -3.30 3.02 1.45
N ALA A 80 -4.57 3.20 1.81
CA ALA A 80 -5.68 3.05 0.88
C ALA A 80 -5.54 3.98 -0.34
N ARG A 81 -5.07 5.22 -0.13
CA ARG A 81 -4.79 6.17 -1.22
C ARG A 81 -3.62 5.69 -2.09
N ALA A 82 -2.52 5.24 -1.49
CA ALA A 82 -1.36 4.73 -2.22
C ALA A 82 -1.71 3.50 -3.07
N VAL A 83 -2.54 2.59 -2.56
CA VAL A 83 -3.07 1.45 -3.33
C VAL A 83 -3.86 1.95 -4.53
N SER A 84 -4.76 2.91 -4.35
CA SER A 84 -5.55 3.48 -5.46
C SER A 84 -4.68 4.13 -6.54
N CYS A 85 -3.68 4.93 -6.13
CA CYS A 85 -2.71 5.53 -7.05
C CYS A 85 -1.95 4.45 -7.84
N TRP A 86 -1.47 3.41 -7.15
CA TRP A 86 -0.77 2.30 -7.79
C TRP A 86 -1.65 1.53 -8.78
N GLN A 87 -2.89 1.18 -8.40
CA GLN A 87 -3.83 0.45 -9.27
C GLN A 87 -4.22 1.22 -10.52
N THR A 88 -4.27 2.54 -10.43
CA THR A 88 -4.61 3.42 -11.57
C THR A 88 -3.41 3.77 -12.44
N GLY A 89 -2.23 3.23 -12.14
CA GLY A 89 -1.00 3.45 -12.90
C GLY A 89 -0.45 4.86 -12.75
N GLN A 90 -0.70 5.52 -11.61
CA GLN A 90 -0.11 6.82 -11.33
C GLN A 90 1.41 6.73 -11.23
N PRO A 91 2.14 7.84 -11.52
CA PRO A 91 3.58 7.90 -11.34
C PRO A 91 4.01 7.56 -9.90
N LEU A 92 5.21 7.03 -9.74
CA LEU A 92 5.77 6.70 -8.43
C LEU A 92 5.74 7.90 -7.48
N ASP A 93 6.04 9.10 -7.96
CA ASP A 93 6.03 10.32 -7.14
C ASP A 93 4.65 10.58 -6.51
N GLU A 94 3.55 10.37 -7.25
CA GLU A 94 2.17 10.50 -6.74
C GLU A 94 1.84 9.45 -5.67
N ILE A 95 2.35 8.22 -5.85
CA ILE A 95 2.21 7.16 -4.84
C ILE A 95 2.97 7.55 -3.57
N MET A 96 4.19 8.09 -3.70
CA MET A 96 5.03 8.49 -2.56
C MET A 96 4.47 9.70 -1.80
N LEU A 97 3.80 10.63 -2.49
CA LEU A 97 3.10 11.77 -1.86
C LEU A 97 2.04 11.32 -0.85
N CYS A 98 1.49 10.11 -0.96
CA CYS A 98 0.54 9.56 0.01
C CYS A 98 1.16 9.36 1.40
N PHE A 99 2.48 9.24 1.50
CA PHE A 99 3.19 8.98 2.76
C PHE A 99 3.85 10.23 3.35
N HIS A 100 3.80 11.37 2.66
CA HIS A 100 4.30 12.63 3.21
C HIS A 100 3.37 13.13 4.32
N ALA A 101 3.94 13.78 5.34
CA ALA A 101 3.14 14.46 6.35
C ALA A 101 2.23 15.48 5.66
N PRO A 102 0.96 15.62 6.08
CA PRO A 102 0.14 16.72 5.60
C PRO A 102 0.91 18.00 5.88
N VAL A 103 1.17 18.78 4.83
CA VAL A 103 1.76 20.11 4.99
C VAL A 103 0.75 20.89 5.83
N SER A 104 1.04 21.06 7.11
CA SER A 104 0.24 21.93 7.97
C SER A 104 0.42 23.34 7.42
N GLU A 105 -0.66 23.90 6.86
CA GLU A 105 -0.79 25.34 6.65
C GLU A 105 -1.04 26.06 7.98
#